data_AF-A0A9J7AXC4-F1
#
_entry.id   AF-A0A9J7AXC4-F1
#
_cell.length_a   1.000
_cell.length_b   1.000
_cell.length_c   1.000
_cell.angle_alpha   90.00
_cell.angle_beta   90.00
_cell.angle_gamma   90.00
#
_symmetry.space_group_name_H-M   'P 1'
#
loop_
_entity.id
_entity.type
_entity.pdbx_description
1 polymer ?
#
loop_
_entity_poly.entity_id
_entity_poly.type
_entity_poly.pdbx_seq_one_letter_code
_entity_poly.pdbx_strand_id
1 'polypeptide(L)'
;MQRTAFLDSWRARALAGLVLVGAASSLAYLHRGDIAGFLGAPEEKAMPANGPLAECLSQRYGAVDKMLQEGIIDEAKHRLFRQRAAAMCQDRFGG
;
A
#
# COMPACT_ATOMS: atom_id res chain seq x y z
N MET A 1 13.64 8.05 -41.38
CA MET A 1 12.42 7.85 -40.57
C MET A 1 12.36 8.91 -39.48
N GLN A 2 11.69 10.03 -39.71
CA GLN A 2 11.52 11.12 -38.73
C GLN A 2 10.39 10.77 -37.76
N ARG A 3 10.72 10.31 -36.54
CA ARG A 3 9.77 10.06 -35.43
C ARG A 3 9.79 11.19 -34.37
N THR A 4 10.25 12.38 -34.73
CA THR A 4 10.38 13.51 -33.79
C THR A 4 9.17 14.45 -33.79
N ALA A 5 8.42 14.57 -34.89
CA ALA A 5 7.33 15.54 -35.01
C ALA A 5 6.05 15.19 -34.22
N PHE A 6 5.81 13.91 -33.93
CA PHE A 6 4.57 13.49 -33.25
C PHE A 6 4.63 13.71 -31.73
N LEU A 7 5.81 13.53 -31.14
CA LEU A 7 6.04 13.72 -29.69
C LEU A 7 5.95 15.18 -29.25
N ASP A 8 6.19 16.14 -30.17
CA ASP A 8 6.10 17.57 -29.87
C ASP A 8 4.71 18.17 -30.13
N SER A 9 3.74 17.34 -30.55
CA SER A 9 2.38 17.80 -30.76
C SER A 9 1.66 18.04 -29.43
N TRP A 10 0.87 19.12 -29.35
CA TRP A 10 -0.03 19.39 -28.21
C TRP A 10 -0.80 18.14 -27.80
N ARG A 11 -1.29 17.37 -28.79
CA ARG A 11 -2.11 16.17 -28.57
C ARG A 11 -1.33 15.08 -27.83
N ALA A 12 -0.04 14.90 -28.15
CA ALA A 12 0.82 13.98 -27.43
C ALA A 12 1.06 14.44 -25.98
N ARG A 13 1.25 15.75 -25.76
CA ARG A 13 1.37 16.32 -24.41
C ARG A 13 0.08 16.16 -23.59
N ALA A 14 -1.08 16.33 -24.22
CA ALA A 14 -2.38 16.11 -23.58
C ALA A 14 -2.57 14.64 -23.19
N LEU A 15 -2.22 13.69 -24.05
CA LEU A 15 -2.27 12.26 -23.74
C LEU A 15 -1.31 11.89 -22.60
N ALA A 16 -0.08 12.40 -22.62
CA ALA A 16 0.88 12.18 -21.55
C ALA A 16 0.37 12.76 -20.21
N GLY A 17 -0.23 13.96 -20.23
CA GLY A 17 -0.87 14.54 -19.06
C GLY A 17 -2.02 13.67 -18.53
N LEU A 18 -2.85 13.12 -19.41
CA LEU A 18 -3.96 12.26 -19.04
C LEU A 18 -3.48 10.96 -18.37
N VAL A 19 -2.42 10.35 -18.91
CA VAL A 19 -1.78 9.17 -18.29
C VAL A 19 -1.23 9.50 -16.91
N LEU A 20 -0.55 10.65 -16.76
CA LEU A 20 0.00 11.09 -15.49
C LEU A 20 -1.10 11.31 -14.45
N VAL A 21 -2.19 11.99 -14.82
CA VAL A 21 -3.35 12.20 -13.96
C VAL A 21 -4.01 10.87 -13.58
N GLY A 22 -4.15 9.93 -14.51
CA GLY A 22 -4.72 8.61 -14.25
C GLY A 22 -3.88 7.79 -13.26
N ALA A 23 -2.56 7.78 -13.45
CA ALA A 23 -1.63 7.10 -12.55
C ALA A 23 -1.65 7.74 -11.15
N ALA A 24 -1.57 9.06 -11.06
CA ALA A 24 -1.64 9.79 -9.80
C ALA A 24 -2.98 9.57 -9.07
N SER A 25 -4.10 9.57 -9.80
CA SER A 25 -5.43 9.33 -9.22
C SER A 25 -5.56 7.91 -8.68
N SER A 26 -5.04 6.92 -9.42
CA SER A 26 -5.07 5.52 -8.99
C SER A 26 -4.23 5.32 -7.72
N LEU A 27 -3.03 5.92 -7.68
CA LEU A 27 -2.18 5.88 -6.52
C LEU A 27 -2.83 6.59 -5.32
N ALA A 28 -3.46 7.74 -5.57
CA ALA A 28 -4.17 8.49 -4.53
C ALA A 28 -5.37 7.74 -3.97
N TYR A 29 -6.06 6.96 -4.80
CA TYR A 29 -7.18 6.13 -4.36
C TYR A 29 -6.72 4.96 -3.49
N LEU A 30 -5.64 4.28 -3.87
CA LEU A 30 -5.07 3.15 -3.13
C LEU A 30 -4.42 3.58 -1.81
N HIS A 31 -3.71 4.72 -1.81
CA HIS A 31 -2.97 5.25 -0.66
C HIS A 31 -3.66 6.44 -0.01
N ARG A 32 -5.00 6.50 -0.07
CA ARG A 32 -5.77 7.66 0.41
C ARG A 32 -5.50 7.97 1.89
N GLY A 33 -5.31 6.94 2.71
CA GLY A 33 -4.95 7.08 4.13
C GLY A 33 -3.55 7.66 4.36
N ASP A 34 -2.54 7.14 3.66
CA ASP A 34 -1.15 7.61 3.78
C ASP A 34 -1.01 9.07 3.30
N ILE A 35 -1.71 9.44 2.23
CA ILE A 35 -1.67 10.79 1.66
C ILE A 35 -2.42 11.78 2.54
N ALA A 36 -3.56 11.36 3.12
CA ALA A 36 -4.27 12.17 4.11
C ALA A 36 -3.38 12.44 5.34
N GLY A 37 -2.64 11.44 5.82
CA GLY A 37 -1.64 11.59 6.88
C GLY A 37 -0.49 12.52 6.50
N PHE A 38 0.07 12.40 5.28
CA PHE A 38 1.13 13.28 4.79
C PHE A 38 0.67 14.75 4.63
N LEU A 39 -0.59 14.98 4.22
CA LEU A 39 -1.16 16.31 4.04
C LEU A 39 -1.65 16.94 5.37
N GLY A 40 -1.42 16.29 6.50
CA GLY A 40 -1.79 16.80 7.82
C GLY A 40 -3.30 16.81 8.07
N ALA A 41 -4.07 15.98 7.34
CA ALA A 41 -5.42 15.66 7.79
C ALA A 41 -5.30 15.01 9.18
N PRO A 42 -6.20 15.32 10.13
CA PRO A 42 -6.15 14.68 11.43
C PRO A 42 -6.17 13.17 11.19
N GLU A 43 -5.13 12.47 11.66
CA GLU A 43 -5.19 11.02 11.81
C GLU A 43 -6.53 10.74 12.48
N GLU A 44 -7.45 10.08 11.78
CA GLU A 44 -8.52 9.40 12.48
C GLU A 44 -7.82 8.54 13.50
N LYS A 45 -7.98 8.92 14.77
CA LYS A 45 -7.40 8.25 15.94
C LYS A 45 -7.32 6.78 15.63
N ALA A 46 -6.09 6.27 15.49
CA ALA A 46 -5.86 4.84 15.54
C ALA A 46 -6.69 4.32 16.72
N MET A 47 -7.74 3.56 16.40
CA MET A 47 -8.61 2.98 17.41
C MET A 47 -7.70 2.28 18.42
N PRO A 48 -7.96 2.44 19.73
CA PRO A 48 -7.06 1.98 20.76
C PRO A 48 -6.64 0.53 20.49
N ALA A 49 -5.35 0.26 20.65
CA ALA A 49 -4.62 -0.96 20.28
C ALA A 49 -5.13 -2.27 20.93
N ASN A 50 -6.33 -2.27 21.52
CA ASN A 50 -7.02 -3.42 22.10
C ASN A 50 -8.29 -3.75 21.30
N GLY A 51 -8.20 -3.69 19.97
CA GLY A 51 -9.23 -4.18 19.06
C GLY A 51 -8.93 -5.61 18.59
N PRO A 52 -9.95 -6.38 18.15
CA PRO A 52 -9.76 -7.72 17.58
C PRO A 52 -8.79 -7.73 16.39
N LEU A 53 -8.62 -6.60 15.70
CA LEU A 53 -7.61 -6.40 14.66
C LEU A 53 -6.17 -6.43 15.20
N ALA A 54 -5.87 -5.73 16.28
CA ALA A 54 -4.52 -5.68 16.87
C ALA A 54 -4.11 -7.04 17.46
N GLU A 55 -5.08 -7.77 18.03
CA GLU A 55 -4.88 -9.13 18.51
C GLU A 55 -4.61 -10.10 17.35
N CYS A 56 -5.38 -10.00 16.27
CA CYS A 56 -5.15 -10.77 15.04
C CYS A 56 -3.76 -10.53 14.46
N LEU A 57 -3.32 -9.27 14.38
CA LEU A 57 -2.01 -8.90 13.86
C LEU A 57 -0.88 -9.41 14.74
N SER A 58 -0.96 -9.22 16.06
CA SER A 58 0.11 -9.64 16.98
C SER A 58 0.30 -11.16 16.99
N GLN A 59 -0.80 -11.92 16.96
CA GLN A 59 -0.75 -13.38 16.90
C GLN A 59 -0.11 -13.87 15.59
N ARG A 60 -0.48 -13.26 14.45
CA ARG A 60 0.02 -13.68 13.13
C ARG A 60 1.46 -13.24 12.89
N TYR A 61 1.84 -12.02 13.28
CA TYR A 61 3.21 -11.55 13.17
C TYR A 61 4.15 -12.34 14.06
N GLY A 62 3.77 -12.63 15.30
CA GLY A 62 4.57 -13.46 16.20
C GLY A 62 4.86 -14.85 15.65
N ALA A 63 3.90 -15.47 14.95
CA ALA A 63 4.12 -16.74 14.26
C ALA A 63 5.11 -16.61 13.08
N VAL A 64 4.97 -15.57 12.26
CA VAL A 64 5.83 -15.31 11.09
C VAL A 64 7.26 -14.93 11.52
N ASP A 65 7.41 -14.16 12.60
CA ASP A 65 8.70 -13.80 13.19
C ASP A 65 9.43 -15.02 13.74
N LYS A 66 8.72 -15.95 14.40
CA LYS A 66 9.29 -17.23 14.84
C LYS A 66 9.78 -18.07 13.67
N MET A 67 9.03 -18.15 12.58
CA MET A 67 9.46 -18.90 11.39
C MET A 67 10.73 -18.31 10.76
N LEU A 68 10.94 -16.99 10.86
CA LEU A 68 12.18 -16.36 10.42
C LEU A 68 13.34 -16.69 11.38
N GLN A 69 13.11 -16.62 12.69
CA GLN A 69 14.13 -16.98 13.70
C GLN A 69 14.54 -18.45 13.62
N GLU A 70 13.59 -19.33 13.31
CA GLU A 70 13.83 -20.77 13.11
C GLU A 70 14.44 -21.08 11.73
N GLY A 71 14.63 -20.07 10.87
CA GLY A 71 15.21 -20.22 9.54
C GLY A 71 14.32 -20.98 8.54
N ILE A 72 13.05 -21.18 8.88
CA ILE A 72 12.06 -21.87 8.02
C ILE A 72 11.73 -20.99 6.80
N ILE A 73 11.79 -19.67 6.95
CA ILE A 73 11.50 -18.69 5.90
C ILE A 73 12.64 -17.68 5.77
N ASP A 74 12.85 -17.20 4.55
CA ASP A 74 13.77 -16.09 4.25
C ASP A 74 13.11 -14.71 4.50
N GLU A 75 13.90 -13.65 4.54
CA GLU A 75 13.39 -12.28 4.77
C GLU A 75 12.39 -11.81 3.69
N ALA A 76 12.49 -12.33 2.47
CA ALA A 76 11.55 -11.99 1.40
C ALA A 76 10.17 -12.59 1.69
N LYS A 77 10.12 -13.87 2.08
CA LYS A 77 8.91 -14.56 2.53
C LYS A 77 8.36 -13.97 3.83
N HIS A 78 9.23 -13.56 4.74
CA HIS A 78 8.83 -12.88 5.98
C HIS A 78 7.99 -11.62 5.71
N ARG A 79 8.49 -10.75 4.83
CA ARG A 79 7.75 -9.54 4.42
C ARG A 79 6.43 -9.88 3.72
N LEU A 80 6.45 -10.85 2.81
CA LEU A 80 5.26 -11.28 2.08
C LEU A 80 4.19 -11.85 3.03
N PHE A 81 4.59 -12.68 4.00
CA PHE A 81 3.67 -13.28 4.97
C PHE A 81 3.13 -12.26 5.95
N ARG A 82 3.94 -11.28 6.40
CA ARG A 82 3.43 -10.17 7.20
C ARG A 82 2.44 -9.32 6.43
N GLN A 83 2.70 -8.98 5.16
CA GLN A 83 1.74 -8.23 4.34
C GLN A 83 0.41 -8.97 4.14
N ARG A 84 0.47 -10.29 3.88
CA ARG A 84 -0.75 -11.11 3.75
C ARG A 84 -1.52 -11.24 5.06
N ALA A 85 -0.83 -11.41 6.18
CA ALA A 85 -1.45 -11.42 7.50
C ALA A 85 -2.12 -10.07 7.82
N ALA A 86 -1.48 -8.96 7.44
CA ALA A 86 -2.03 -7.62 7.58
C ALA A 86 -3.34 -7.48 6.82
N ALA A 87 -3.31 -7.80 5.52
CA ALA A 87 -4.47 -7.73 4.64
C ALA A 87 -5.63 -8.62 5.13
N MET A 88 -5.33 -9.83 5.63
CA MET A 88 -6.36 -10.73 6.19
C MET A 88 -7.01 -10.15 7.45
N CYS A 89 -6.20 -9.64 8.39
CA CYS A 89 -6.75 -9.07 9.62
C CYS A 89 -7.53 -7.78 9.34
N GLN A 90 -7.09 -6.97 8.38
CA GLN A 90 -7.78 -5.77 7.92
C GLN A 90 -9.10 -6.09 7.21
N ASP A 91 -9.14 -7.11 6.34
CA ASP A 91 -10.39 -7.56 5.68
C ASP A 91 -11.43 -8.02 6.72
N ARG A 92 -10.97 -8.68 7.78
CA ARG A 92 -11.86 -9.25 8.81
C ARG A 92 -12.29 -8.26 9.90
N PHE A 93 -11.45 -7.29 10.23
CA PHE A 93 -11.65 -6.43 11.41
C PHE A 93 -11.38 -4.93 11.15
N GLY A 94 -10.97 -4.54 9.95
CA GLY A 94 -10.59 -3.16 9.58
C GLY A 94 -11.75 -2.32 9.05
N GLY A 95 -12.96 -2.59 9.54
CA GLY A 95 -14.17 -1.82 9.22
C GLY A 95 -14.12 -0.39 9.74
#